data_AF-A0AB37UFF7-F1
#
_entry.id   AF-A0AB37UFF7-F1
#
_cell.length_a   1.000
_cell.length_b   1.000
_cell.length_c   1.000
_cell.angle_alpha   90.00
_cell.angle_beta   90.00
_cell.angle_gamma   90.00
#
_symmetry.space_group_name_H-M   'P 1'
#
loop_
_entity.id
_entity.type
_entity.pdbx_description
1 polymer ?
#
loop_
_entity_poly.entity_id
_entity_poly.type
_entity_poly.pdbx_seq_one_letter_code
_entity_poly.pdbx_strand_id
1 'polypeptide(L)' 'MLLVVDSNVVAKWFFPEELQQQALALQSDWMAGTVDLVAPDLILTEVSSITWKKQRLSLLISCTYQDKPLIHE' A
#
# COMPACT_ATOMS: atom_id res chain seq x y z
N MET A 1 10.11 -13.58 10.03
CA MET A 1 8.76 -14.11 10.41
C MET A 1 7.90 -14.03 9.17
N LEU A 2 7.26 -15.13 8.77
CA LEU A 2 6.47 -15.18 7.53
C LEU A 2 5.02 -14.79 7.80
N LEU A 3 4.52 -13.80 7.06
CA LEU A 3 3.14 -13.33 7.15
C LEU A 3 2.46 -13.41 5.79
N VAL A 4 1.22 -13.89 5.79
CA VAL A 4 0.35 -13.85 4.60
C VAL A 4 -0.38 -12.51 4.61
N VAL A 5 -0.22 -11.72 3.54
CA VAL A 5 -0.85 -10.41 3.41
C VAL A 5 -2.08 -10.48 2.49
N ASP A 6 -3.16 -9.81 2.90
CA ASP A 6 -4.39 -9.66 2.12
C ASP A 6 -4.36 -8.39 1.26
N SER A 7 -5.14 -8.37 0.18
CA SER A 7 -5.28 -7.22 -0.72
C SER A 7 -5.73 -5.95 -0.01
N ASN A 8 -6.53 -6.09 1.05
CA ASN A 8 -6.99 -4.95 1.85
C ASN A 8 -5.85 -4.27 2.63
N VAL A 9 -4.78 -4.97 3.00
CA VAL A 9 -3.63 -4.40 3.72
C VAL A 9 -2.75 -3.67 2.72
N VAL A 10 -2.49 -4.30 1.57
CA VAL A 10 -1.74 -3.69 0.47
C VAL A 10 -2.44 -2.43 -0.04
N ALA A 11 -3.76 -2.42 -0.14
CA ALA A 11 -4.52 -1.23 -0.55
C ALA A 11 -4.25 -0.02 0.37
N LYS A 12 -4.11 -0.25 1.68
CA LYS A 12 -3.84 0.81 2.66
C LYS A 12 -2.46 1.45 2.48
N TRP A 13 -1.53 0.81 1.77
CA TRP A 13 -0.25 1.44 1.41
C TRP A 13 -0.43 2.62 0.46
N PHE A 14 -1.50 2.61 -0.34
CA PHE A 14 -1.75 3.60 -1.39
C PHE A 14 -2.90 4.56 -1.06
N PHE A 15 -3.87 4.14 -0.24
CA PHE A 15 -5.07 4.92 0.05
C PHE A 15 -5.17 5.27 1.54
N PRO A 16 -5.52 6.53 1.88
CA PRO A 16 -5.75 6.91 3.26
C PRO A 16 -7.05 6.27 3.75
N GLU A 17 -6.90 5.28 4.63
CA GLU A 17 -7.98 4.52 5.26
C GLU A 17 -7.63 4.27 6.73
N GLU A 18 -8.60 3.79 7.49
CA GLU A 18 -8.36 3.31 8.84
C GLU A 18 -7.25 2.25 8.84
N LEU A 19 -6.36 2.33 9.82
CA LEU A 19 -5.19 1.47 9.99
C LEU A 19 -4.07 1.63 8.93
N GLN A 20 -4.07 2.71 8.14
CA GLN A 20 -2.99 2.97 7.18
C GLN A 20 -1.60 3.01 7.84
N GLN A 21 -1.47 3.63 9.01
CA GLN A 21 -0.18 3.72 9.71
C GLN A 21 0.39 2.33 10.05
N GLN A 22 -0.46 1.40 10.48
CA GLN A 22 -0.09 0.02 10.76
C GLN A 22 0.30 -0.73 9.49
N ALA A 23 -0.43 -0.52 8.40
CA ALA A 23 -0.09 -1.12 7.11
C ALA A 23 1.26 -0.61 6.57
N LEU A 24 1.54 0.69 6.70
CA LEU A 24 2.82 1.30 6.31
C LEU A 24 3.98 0.86 7.24
N ALA A 25 3.72 0.65 8.53
CA ALA A 25 4.70 0.05 9.43
C ALA A 25 5.06 -1.37 8.99
N LEU A 26 4.07 -2.22 8.67
CA LEU A 26 4.30 -3.56 8.14
C LEU A 26 5.09 -3.55 6.82
N GLN A 27 4.79 -2.60 5.91
CA GLN A 27 5.55 -2.41 4.69
C GLN A 27 7.01 -2.05 4.97
N SER A 28 7.24 -1.18 5.96
CA SER A 28 8.58 -0.74 6.37
C SER A 28 9.37 -1.90 6.98
N ASP A 29 8.75 -2.71 7.82
CA ASP A 29 9.36 -3.92 8.40
C ASP A 29 9.73 -4.93 7.33
N TRP A 30 8.91 -5.09 6.29
CA TRP A 30 9.20 -5.92 5.12
C TRP A 30 10.37 -5.38 4.30
N MET A 31 10.38 -4.07 4.02
CA MET A 31 11.50 -3.43 3.30
C MET A 31 12.81 -3.50 4.09
N ALA A 32 12.74 -3.50 5.42
CA ALA A 32 13.88 -3.68 6.32
C ALA A 32 14.31 -5.15 6.49
N GLY A 33 13.59 -6.11 5.89
CA GLY A 33 13.88 -7.55 6.02
C GLY A 33 13.58 -8.13 7.42
N THR A 34 12.80 -7.42 8.24
CA THR A 34 12.41 -7.88 9.59
C THR A 34 11.28 -8.90 9.52
N VAL A 35 10.43 -8.81 8.49
CA VAL A 35 9.37 -9.77 8.18
C VAL A 35 9.41 -10.17 6.71
N ASP A 36 8.98 -11.40 6.43
CA ASP A 36 8.76 -11.88 5.07
C ASP A 36 7.28 -11.82 4.75
N LEU A 37 6.93 -11.24 3.61
CA LEU A 37 5.54 -11.17 3.14
C LEU A 37 5.33 -12.14 1.98
N VAL A 38 4.24 -12.91 2.07
CA VAL A 38 3.70 -13.71 0.97
C VAL A 38 2.25 -13.35 0.74
N ALA A 39 1.78 -13.50 -0.49
CA ALA A 39 0.39 -13.25 -0.85
C ALA A 39 -0.10 -14.32 -1.83
N PRO A 40 -1.41 -14.57 -1.91
CA PRO A 40 -1.98 -15.37 -2.99
C PRO A 40 -1.72 -14.72 -4.36
N ASP A 41 -1.64 -15.52 -5.43
CA ASP A 41 -1.44 -15.03 -6.82
C ASP A 41 -2.50 -14.00 -7.25
N LEU A 42 -3.68 -14.05 -6.61
CA LEU A 42 -4.80 -13.15 -6.85
C LEU A 42 -4.57 -11.71 -6.36
N ILE A 43 -3.51 -11.46 -5.57
CA ILE A 43 -3.24 -10.15 -4.96
C ILE A 43 -3.26 -9.00 -5.97
N LEU A 44 -2.71 -9.21 -7.17
CA LEU A 44 -2.71 -8.21 -8.24
C LEU A 44 -4.14 -7.94 -8.76
N THR A 45 -4.97 -8.97 -8.88
CA THR A 45 -6.34 -8.86 -9.38
C THR A 45 -7.25 -8.16 -8.36
N GLU A 46 -7.06 -8.45 -7.08
CA GLU A 46 -7.86 -7.84 -6.01
C GLU A 46 -7.47 -6.38 -5.76
N VAL A 47 -6.16 -6.08 -5.68
CA VAL A 47 -5.67 -4.71 -5.51
C VAL A 47 -6.05 -3.82 -6.70
N SER A 48 -5.96 -4.35 -7.92
CA SER A 48 -6.41 -3.61 -9.11
C SER A 48 -7.92 -3.37 -9.11
N SER A 49 -8.72 -4.35 -8.68
CA SER A 49 -10.18 -4.19 -8.53
C SER A 49 -10.53 -3.14 -7.47
N ILE A 50 -9.81 -3.09 -6.35
CA ILE A 50 -9.98 -2.06 -5.31
C ILE A 50 -9.65 -0.68 -5.88
N THR A 51 -8.50 -0.57 -6.57
CA THR A 51 -8.04 0.68 -7.19
C THR A 51 -9.05 1.19 -8.23
N TRP A 52 -9.52 0.32 -9.11
CA TRP A 52 -10.53 0.65 -10.13
C TRP A 52 -11.84 1.15 -9.51
N LYS A 53 -12.34 0.49 -8.46
CA LYS A 53 -13.55 0.92 -7.75
C LYS A 53 -13.35 2.30 -7.10
N LYS A 54 -12.20 2.54 -6.46
CA LYS A 54 -11.87 3.85 -5.87
C LYS A 54 -11.74 4.96 -6.92
N GLN A 55 -11.14 4.66 -8.07
CA GLN A 55 -11.09 5.57 -9.22
C GLN A 55 -12.48 5.97 -9.70
N ARG A 56 -13.38 4.99 -9.89
CA ARG A 56 -14.75 5.24 -10.32
C ARG A 56 -15.57 6.07 -9.33
N LEU A 57 -15.22 6.00 -8.05
CA LEU A 57 -15.84 6.79 -6.99
C LEU A 57 -15.16 8.15 -6.78
N SER A 58 -14.19 8.52 -7.62
CA SER A 58 -13.38 9.74 -7.48
C SER A 58 -12.69 9.87 -6.12
N LEU A 59 -12.38 8.73 -5.48
CA LEU A 59 -11.67 8.66 -4.19
C LEU A 59 -10.15 8.57 -4.36
N LEU A 60 -9.63 8.76 -5.57
CA LEU A 60 -8.20 8.89 -5.80
C LEU A 60 -7.79 10.33 -5.48
N ILE A 61 -7.03 10.47 -4.41
CA ILE A 61 -6.26 11.69 -4.18
C ILE A 61 -5.07 11.63 -5.13
N SER A 62 -4.89 12.64 -5.97
CA SER A 62 -3.69 12.74 -6.79
C SER A 62 -2.49 12.99 -5.87
N CYS A 63 -1.67 11.97 -5.61
CA CYS A 63 -0.30 12.21 -5.13
C CYS A 63 0.49 12.77 -6.31
N THR A 64 0.73 14.07 -6.31
CA THR A 64 1.65 14.68 -7.26
C THR A 64 3.09 14.25 -6.92
N TYR A 65 3.85 13.78 -7.91
CA TYR A 65 5.28 13.46 -7.78
C TYR A 65 6.17 14.65 -7.32
N GLN A 66 5.59 15.83 -7.11
CA GLN A 66 6.31 17.05 -6.72
C GLN A 66 6.59 17.18 -5.20
N ASP A 67 6.07 16.29 -4.35
CA ASP A 67 6.32 16.34 -2.90
C ASP A 67 7.59 15.60 -2.44
N LYS A 68 8.58 15.45 -3.33
CA LYS A 68 9.93 15.02 -2.91
C LYS A 68 10.53 16.17 -2.09
N PRO A 69 10.91 15.98 -0.81
CA PRO A 69 11.69 16.98 -0.12
C PRO A 69 12.98 17.16 -0.92
N LEU A 70 13.24 18.40 -1.34
CA LEU A 70 14.54 18.80 -1.85
C LEU A 70 15.54 18.56 -0.71
N ILE A 71 16.22 17.41 -0.76
CA ILE A 71 17.44 17.21 -0.01
C ILE A 71 18.41 18.20 -0.63
N HIS A 72 18.59 19.35 0.03
CA HIS A 72 19.72 20.23 -0.21
C HIS A 72 20.96 19.48 0.25
N GLU A 73 21.72 18.93 -0.70
CA GLU A 73 23.16 18.72 -0.54
C GLU A 73 23.88 20.07 -0.45
#